data_AF-A0A8I0L611-F1
#
_entry.id   AF-A0A8I0L611-F1
#
_cell.length_a   1.000
_cell.length_b   1.000
_cell.length_c   1.000
_cell.angle_alpha   90.00
_cell.angle_beta   90.00
_cell.angle_gamma   90.00
#
_symmetry.space_group_name_H-M   'P 1'
#
loop_
_entity.id
_entity.type
_entity.pdbx_description
1 polymer ?
#
loop_
_entity_poly.entity_id
_entity_poly.type
_entity_poly.pdbx_seq_one_letter_code
_entity_poly.pdbx_strand_id
1 'polypeptide(L)'
;GKTIADVLGVYTTLTGKPALPPAYTFGLWLTTSFTTNYDEETVSFFIDEMARRDIPLEVFHFDCFWMKEFNWCDFTWDKRMFPDPK
;
A
#
# COMPACT_ATOMS: atom_id res chain seq x y z
N GLY A 1 2.81 -2.74 -34.94
CA GLY A 1 1.71 -3.19 -35.83
C GLY A 1 1.01 -1.98 -36.38
N LYS A 2 -0.26 -2.14 -36.77
CA LYS A 2 -1.06 -1.07 -37.39
C LYS A 2 -1.83 -0.25 -36.36
N THR A 3 -1.93 -0.75 -35.12
CA THR A 3 -2.56 -0.07 -33.98
C THR A 3 -1.57 0.16 -32.84
N ILE A 4 -1.93 1.05 -31.91
CA ILE A 4 -1.16 1.28 -30.66
C ILE A 4 -1.09 -0.02 -29.83
N ALA A 5 -2.16 -0.79 -29.77
CA ALA A 5 -2.19 -2.08 -29.05
C ALA A 5 -1.15 -3.06 -29.63
N ASP A 6 -1.00 -3.12 -30.96
CA ASP A 6 0.01 -3.98 -31.59
C ASP A 6 1.43 -3.53 -31.27
N VAL A 7 1.67 -2.20 -31.22
CA VAL A 7 2.98 -1.63 -30.87
C VAL A 7 3.32 -1.99 -29.43
N LEU A 8 2.39 -1.82 -28.48
CA LEU A 8 2.56 -2.23 -27.08
C LEU A 8 2.77 -3.75 -26.95
N GLY A 9 2.08 -4.54 -27.77
CA GLY A 9 2.24 -6.00 -27.82
C GLY A 9 3.67 -6.42 -28.18
N VAL A 10 4.24 -5.84 -29.23
CA VAL A 10 5.64 -6.09 -29.64
C VAL A 10 6.63 -5.54 -28.62
N TYR A 11 6.42 -4.29 -28.16
CA TYR A 11 7.29 -3.64 -27.18
C TYR A 11 7.44 -4.48 -25.90
N THR A 12 6.32 -4.87 -25.29
CA THR A 12 6.32 -5.69 -24.07
C THR A 12 6.84 -7.13 -24.30
N THR A 13 6.82 -7.65 -25.54
CA THR A 13 7.53 -8.90 -25.84
C THR A 13 9.05 -8.72 -25.80
N LEU A 14 9.55 -7.55 -26.20
CA LEU A 14 10.98 -7.25 -26.20
C LEU A 14 11.49 -6.79 -24.82
N THR A 15 10.68 -6.06 -24.05
CA THR A 15 11.11 -5.39 -22.83
C THR A 15 10.57 -6.00 -21.53
N GLY A 16 9.64 -6.95 -21.62
CA GLY A 16 9.02 -7.61 -20.47
C GLY A 16 7.50 -7.45 -20.47
N LYS A 17 6.81 -8.58 -20.28
CA LYS A 17 5.35 -8.60 -20.12
C LYS A 17 4.99 -8.19 -18.69
N PRO A 18 4.00 -7.30 -18.49
CA PRO A 18 3.48 -7.03 -17.16
C PRO A 18 2.99 -8.33 -16.51
N ALA A 19 3.33 -8.53 -15.23
CA ALA A 19 2.80 -9.64 -14.46
C ALA A 19 1.29 -9.43 -14.21
N LEU A 20 0.56 -10.54 -14.03
CA LEU A 20 -0.82 -10.50 -13.55
C LEU A 20 -0.79 -10.40 -12.01
N PRO A 21 -1.21 -9.27 -11.40
CA PRO A 21 -1.24 -9.17 -9.96
C PRO A 21 -2.42 -9.96 -9.37
N PRO A 22 -2.34 -10.36 -8.07
CA PRO A 22 -3.46 -11.00 -7.38
C PRO A 22 -4.75 -10.17 -7.40
N ALA A 23 -5.90 -10.81 -7.37
CA ALA A 23 -7.20 -10.12 -7.52
C ALA A 23 -7.45 -9.04 -6.44
N TYR A 24 -7.02 -9.27 -5.19
CA TYR A 24 -7.19 -8.31 -4.10
C TYR A 24 -6.47 -6.98 -4.35
N THR A 25 -5.43 -6.93 -5.20
CA THR A 25 -4.73 -5.67 -5.47
C THR A 25 -5.58 -4.65 -6.22
N PHE A 26 -6.68 -5.10 -6.84
CA PHE A 26 -7.64 -4.24 -7.54
C PHE A 26 -8.73 -3.67 -6.61
N GLY A 27 -8.76 -4.06 -5.33
CA GLY A 27 -9.65 -3.48 -4.32
C GLY A 27 -9.22 -2.06 -3.90
N LEU A 28 -9.94 -1.49 -2.92
CA LEU A 28 -9.61 -0.17 -2.38
C LEU A 28 -8.37 -0.23 -1.45
N TRP A 29 -7.48 0.74 -1.61
CA TRP A 29 -6.29 0.93 -0.76
C TRP A 29 -6.47 2.17 0.10
N LEU A 30 -6.12 2.06 1.38
CA LEU A 30 -6.06 3.19 2.33
C LEU A 30 -4.67 3.24 2.96
N THR A 31 -4.19 4.43 3.30
CA THR A 31 -2.87 4.60 3.91
C THR A 31 -2.97 5.35 5.23
N THR A 32 -1.92 5.30 6.05
CA THR A 32 -1.74 6.15 7.23
C THR A 32 -1.67 7.65 6.92
N SER A 33 -1.62 8.03 5.63
CA SER A 33 -1.06 9.31 5.14
C SER A 33 0.42 9.46 5.51
N PHE A 34 1.01 10.64 5.30
CA PHE A 34 2.46 10.83 5.40
C PHE A 34 2.94 11.33 6.77
N THR A 35 2.67 12.61 7.11
CA THR A 35 3.14 13.27 8.35
C THR A 35 2.04 13.44 9.42
N THR A 36 0.98 12.65 9.32
CA THR A 36 -0.04 12.52 10.36
C THR A 36 0.58 11.84 11.59
N ASN A 37 0.00 12.08 12.77
CA ASN A 37 0.31 11.23 13.91
C ASN A 37 -0.48 9.93 13.73
N TYR A 38 0.18 8.79 13.66
CA TYR A 38 -0.46 7.47 13.57
C TYR A 38 0.27 6.45 14.44
N ASP A 39 -0.47 5.92 15.39
CA ASP A 39 -0.16 4.73 16.16
C ASP A 39 -1.12 3.60 15.75
N GLU A 40 -0.95 2.43 16.35
CA GLU A 40 -1.80 1.26 16.15
C GLU A 40 -3.29 1.55 16.39
N GLU A 41 -3.61 2.43 17.35
CA GLU A 41 -4.99 2.84 17.66
C GLU A 41 -5.60 3.65 16.52
N THR A 42 -4.86 4.61 15.98
CA THR A 42 -5.30 5.44 14.84
C THR A 42 -5.56 4.59 13.59
N VAL A 43 -4.70 3.61 13.32
CA VAL A 43 -4.87 2.68 12.19
C VAL A 43 -6.12 1.84 12.34
N SER A 44 -6.30 1.24 13.52
CA SER A 44 -7.47 0.42 13.82
C SER A 44 -8.76 1.23 13.70
N PHE A 45 -8.76 2.48 14.21
CA PHE A 45 -9.90 3.39 14.11
C PHE A 45 -10.35 3.63 12.66
N PHE A 46 -9.43 3.90 11.74
CA PHE A 46 -9.81 4.12 10.34
C PHE A 46 -10.38 2.87 9.68
N ILE A 47 -9.81 1.70 9.95
CA ILE A 47 -10.30 0.42 9.43
C ILE A 47 -11.71 0.14 9.97
N ASP A 48 -11.91 0.31 11.27
CA ASP A 48 -13.20 0.11 11.93
C ASP A 48 -14.26 1.09 11.39
N GLU A 49 -13.89 2.35 11.16
CA GLU A 49 -14.82 3.36 10.63
C GLU A 49 -15.19 3.11 9.16
N MET A 50 -14.31 2.49 8.37
CA MET A 50 -14.62 2.02 7.00
C MET A 50 -15.61 0.87 7.04
N ALA A 51 -15.38 -0.13 7.90
CA ALA A 51 -16.29 -1.24 8.12
C ALA A 51 -17.66 -0.76 8.62
N ARG A 52 -17.70 0.16 9.59
CA ARG A 52 -18.94 0.73 10.16
C ARG A 52 -19.79 1.49 9.12
N ARG A 53 -19.18 1.98 8.04
CA ARG A 53 -19.86 2.71 6.96
C ARG A 53 -20.16 1.84 5.74
N ASP A 54 -19.95 0.53 5.83
CA ASP A 54 -20.09 -0.40 4.71
C ASP A 54 -19.24 0.00 3.50
N ILE A 55 -18.04 0.55 3.74
CA ILE A 55 -17.08 0.89 2.69
C ILE A 55 -16.06 -0.25 2.57
N PRO A 56 -16.07 -1.02 1.46
CA PRO A 56 -15.12 -2.12 1.29
C PRO A 56 -13.68 -1.62 1.22
N LEU A 57 -12.82 -2.17 2.07
CA LEU A 57 -11.38 -1.89 2.11
C LEU A 57 -10.62 -3.21 1.98
N GLU A 58 -9.68 -3.28 1.02
CA GLU A 58 -8.97 -4.52 0.69
C GLU A 58 -7.51 -4.50 1.14
N VAL A 59 -6.86 -3.32 1.12
CA VAL A 59 -5.46 -3.16 1.50
C VAL A 59 -5.25 -1.91 2.35
N PHE A 60 -4.48 -2.05 3.43
CA PHE A 60 -4.01 -0.94 4.26
C PHE A 60 -2.48 -0.81 4.18
N HIS A 61 -1.97 0.41 3.99
CA HIS A 61 -0.55 0.70 3.83
C HIS A 61 -0.02 1.63 4.94
N PHE A 62 1.07 1.20 5.58
CA PHE A 62 1.85 2.02 6.52
C PHE A 62 2.92 2.82 5.76
N ASP A 63 2.83 4.14 5.83
CA ASP A 63 3.81 5.05 5.24
C ASP A 63 5.03 5.25 6.17
N CYS A 64 6.00 6.03 5.73
CA CYS A 64 7.36 6.18 6.25
C CYS A 64 7.54 6.07 7.79
N PHE A 65 6.67 6.65 8.63
CA PHE A 65 6.84 6.67 10.09
C PHE A 65 6.49 5.35 10.81
N TRP A 66 6.25 4.26 10.08
CA TRP A 66 6.39 2.93 10.70
C TRP A 66 7.83 2.63 11.13
N MET A 67 8.81 3.30 10.49
CA MET A 67 10.20 3.37 10.91
C MET A 67 10.50 4.72 11.57
N LYS A 68 11.53 4.75 12.42
CA LYS A 68 11.96 5.98 13.12
C LYS A 68 12.39 7.07 12.13
N GLU A 69 12.05 8.33 12.42
CA GLU A 69 12.47 9.48 11.64
C GLU A 69 13.97 9.47 11.36
N PHE A 70 14.36 9.84 10.14
CA PHE A 70 15.74 9.85 9.63
C PHE A 70 16.43 8.47 9.52
N ASN A 71 15.72 7.36 9.75
CA ASN A 71 16.24 5.99 9.56
C ASN A 71 15.53 5.24 8.42
N TRP A 72 14.81 5.96 7.56
CA TRP A 72 14.16 5.37 6.38
C TRP A 72 15.22 5.02 5.33
N CYS A 73 15.35 3.79 4.81
CA CYS A 73 14.61 2.56 5.04
C CYS A 73 15.54 1.49 5.67
N ASP A 74 15.50 1.33 7.00
CA ASP A 74 16.34 0.39 7.78
C ASP A 74 15.63 -0.92 8.16
N PHE A 75 14.35 -1.04 7.81
CA PHE A 75 13.48 -2.17 8.12
C PHE A 75 13.25 -2.43 9.61
N THR A 76 13.40 -1.41 10.46
CA THR A 76 13.16 -1.49 11.91
C THR A 76 11.91 -0.71 12.31
N TRP A 77 10.94 -1.40 12.91
CA TRP A 77 9.73 -0.78 13.45
C TRP A 77 10.06 0.21 14.56
N ASP A 78 9.47 1.41 14.50
CA ASP A 78 9.51 2.35 15.61
C ASP A 78 8.66 1.84 16.78
N LYS A 79 9.34 1.29 17.80
CA LYS A 79 8.71 0.73 19.00
C LYS A 79 7.90 1.74 19.82
N ARG A 80 8.05 3.05 19.57
CA ARG A 80 7.21 4.09 20.19
C ARG A 80 5.79 4.09 19.61
N MET A 81 5.66 3.84 18.31
CA MET A 81 4.39 3.87 17.57
C MET A 81 3.80 2.46 17.41
N PHE A 82 4.67 1.44 17.28
CA PHE A 82 4.34 0.04 17.05
C PHE A 82 5.13 -0.85 18.01
N PRO A 83 4.64 -1.06 19.25
CA PRO A 83 5.37 -1.81 20.27
C PRO A 83 5.48 -3.32 19.96
N ASP A 84 4.40 -3.94 19.44
CA ASP A 84 4.31 -5.38 19.12
C ASP A 84 3.97 -5.66 17.64
N PRO A 85 4.83 -5.26 16.68
CA PRO A 85 4.66 -5.62 15.28
C PRO A 85 4.97 -7.10 15.10
N LYS A 86 4.11 -7.82 14.38
CA LYS A 86 4.27 -9.23 14.01
C LYS A 86 3.87 -9.45 12.56
#